data_AF-A0AAU9Y1B8-F1
#
_entry.id   AF-A0AAU9Y1B8-F1
#
_cell.length_a   1.000
_cell.length_b   1.000
_cell.length_c   1.000
_cell.angle_alpha   90.00
_cell.angle_beta   90.00
_cell.angle_gamma   90.00
#
_symmetry.space_group_name_H-M   'P 1'
#
loop_
_entity.id
_entity.type
_entity.pdbx_description
1 polymer ?
#
loop_
_entity_poly.entity_id
_entity_poly.type
_entity_poly.pdbx_seq_one_letter_code
_entity_poly.pdbx_strand_id
1 'polypeptide(L)'
;GSLVVAFVYKDLHDLLLTDQAIRSETDNKSYINSKIMAIAMDPKPNKLRVNVILKFENLKVSTAEKRCMFWSGFNTRSEGFSEEGCHVVSLKSNSEETVCSCNHLTHFVVLMNYDGNTKLAEEDETALKIITHVGLSLSIVGILLTLILYSCLTDVGQPLSQIRMSVSMSLGAGQIIFLAGINATENKAACVTIAALMQYFLMAALCWMLIEGIFLYLFVVKVYNINSKMYMYHVISWGLPVIMVAMSLGIAAGKEGLQSYTRFSCWLSSTNNLIWIFVAFVAFIEIVSL
;
A
#
# COMPACT_ATOMS: atom_id res chain seq x y z
N GLY A 1 19.55 -35.03 39.61
CA GLY A 1 18.53 -35.11 38.54
C GLY A 1 18.56 -33.82 37.78
N SER A 2 18.38 -33.85 36.46
CA SER A 2 18.34 -32.62 35.63
C SER A 2 16.96 -32.00 35.70
N LEU A 3 16.88 -30.69 35.93
CA LEU A 3 15.65 -29.91 35.87
C LEU A 3 15.48 -29.37 34.45
N VAL A 4 14.29 -29.53 33.87
CA VAL A 4 13.93 -28.94 32.57
C VAL A 4 12.78 -27.97 32.80
N VAL A 5 12.94 -26.73 32.34
CA VAL A 5 11.93 -25.67 32.45
C VAL A 5 11.61 -25.15 31.06
N ALA A 6 10.32 -25.07 30.72
CA ALA A 6 9.84 -24.50 29.48
C ALA A 6 9.05 -23.21 29.78
N PHE A 7 9.36 -22.15 29.04
CA PHE A 7 8.69 -20.86 29.10
C PHE A 7 7.94 -20.63 27.79
N VAL A 8 6.66 -20.26 27.87
CA VAL A 8 5.85 -19.86 26.72
C VAL A 8 5.41 -18.42 26.93
N TYR A 9 5.86 -17.53 26.06
CA TYR A 9 5.49 -16.13 26.11
C TYR A 9 4.14 -15.93 25.41
N LYS A 10 3.13 -15.46 26.14
CA LYS A 10 1.78 -15.25 25.59
C LYS A 10 1.69 -14.02 24.70
N ASP A 11 2.25 -12.90 25.15
CA ASP A 11 2.02 -11.57 24.54
C ASP A 11 3.28 -10.97 23.87
N LEU A 12 4.44 -11.62 24.02
CA LEU A 12 5.70 -11.12 23.44
C LEU A 12 5.68 -11.10 21.91
N HIS A 13 4.87 -11.98 21.31
CA HIS A 13 4.69 -12.06 19.87
C HIS A 13 4.01 -10.80 19.31
N ASP A 14 3.02 -10.23 19.99
CA ASP A 14 2.32 -9.02 19.54
C ASP A 14 3.25 -7.79 19.53
N LEU A 15 4.17 -7.72 20.49
CA LEU A 15 5.15 -6.65 20.60
C LEU A 15 6.20 -6.70 19.47
N LEU A 16 6.57 -7.90 19.02
CA LEU A 16 7.51 -8.12 17.91
C LEU A 16 6.84 -7.98 16.53
N LEU A 17 5.55 -8.30 16.40
CA LEU A 17 4.78 -8.08 15.17
C LEU A 17 4.60 -6.60 14.83
N THR A 18 4.64 -5.72 15.82
CA THR A 18 4.39 -4.28 15.64
C THR A 18 5.57 -3.56 14.97
N ASP A 19 6.78 -4.13 15.02
CA ASP A 19 8.00 -3.40 14.64
C ASP A 19 8.73 -3.95 13.39
N GLN A 20 8.67 -5.25 13.06
CA GLN A 20 9.51 -5.79 11.97
C GLN A 20 8.86 -6.90 11.13
N ALA A 21 8.76 -6.66 9.82
CA ALA A 21 8.78 -7.75 8.85
C ALA A 21 10.21 -8.28 8.80
N ILE A 22 10.46 -9.44 9.42
CA ILE A 22 11.81 -10.00 9.52
C ILE A 22 12.33 -10.31 8.12
N ARG A 23 13.30 -9.52 7.66
CA ARG A 23 13.99 -9.73 6.39
C ARG A 23 14.91 -10.93 6.53
N SER A 24 14.49 -12.05 5.95
CA SER A 24 15.36 -13.21 5.78
C SER A 24 16.34 -12.98 4.62
N GLU A 25 17.47 -13.70 4.59
CA GLU A 25 18.50 -13.58 3.54
C GLU A 25 17.98 -13.84 2.12
N THR A 26 16.88 -14.58 1.99
CA THR A 26 16.06 -14.62 0.77
C THR A 26 15.05 -13.49 0.85
N ASP A 27 14.99 -12.62 -0.15
CA ASP A 27 14.20 -11.37 -0.31
C ASP A 27 12.67 -11.45 -0.05
N ASN A 28 12.19 -12.53 0.57
CA ASN A 28 10.80 -12.77 0.94
C ASN A 28 10.53 -12.30 2.38
N LYS A 29 9.41 -11.59 2.56
CA LYS A 29 8.93 -11.14 3.86
C LYS A 29 8.42 -12.34 4.66
N SER A 30 9.13 -12.67 5.75
CA SER A 30 8.69 -13.70 6.69
C SER A 30 7.96 -13.05 7.87
N TYR A 31 6.85 -13.67 8.29
CA TYR A 31 6.04 -13.21 9.41
C TYR A 31 6.07 -14.24 10.52
N ILE A 32 6.06 -13.80 11.78
CA ILE A 32 5.99 -14.72 12.91
C ILE A 32 4.59 -15.36 12.92
N ASN A 33 4.51 -16.69 12.97
CA ASN A 33 3.24 -17.43 12.94
C ASN A 33 3.03 -18.31 14.19
N SER A 34 3.79 -18.07 15.26
CA SER A 34 3.64 -18.80 16.52
C SER A 34 3.98 -17.93 17.74
N LYS A 35 3.53 -18.38 18.91
CA LYS A 35 4.05 -17.89 20.19
C LYS A 35 5.51 -18.31 20.37
N ILE A 36 6.28 -17.50 21.08
CA ILE A 36 7.69 -17.77 21.35
C ILE A 36 7.79 -18.75 22.52
N MET A 37 8.58 -19.81 22.31
CA MET A 37 8.84 -20.83 23.33
C MET A 37 10.33 -20.88 23.65
N ALA A 38 10.69 -20.95 24.93
CA ALA A 38 12.07 -21.09 25.38
C ALA A 38 12.22 -22.30 26.29
N ILE A 39 13.32 -23.04 26.16
CA ILE A 39 13.60 -24.19 27.01
C ILE A 39 14.97 -24.03 27.64
N ALA A 40 15.03 -24.20 28.95
CA ALA A 40 16.25 -24.20 29.74
C ALA A 40 16.39 -25.50 30.53
N MET A 41 17.63 -25.96 30.71
CA MET A 41 17.96 -27.15 31.49
C MET A 41 19.07 -26.80 32.48
N ASP A 42 18.94 -27.30 33.71
CA ASP A 42 19.94 -27.14 34.77
C ASP A 42 20.41 -28.52 35.28
N PRO A 43 21.74 -28.80 35.26
CA PRO A 43 22.84 -27.99 34.71
C PRO A 43 22.82 -27.92 33.18
N LYS A 44 23.24 -26.77 32.63
CA LYS A 44 23.26 -26.52 31.17
C LYS A 44 24.18 -27.52 30.45
N PRO A 45 23.67 -28.32 29.49
CA PRO A 45 24.49 -29.27 28.75
C PRO A 45 25.34 -28.55 27.68
N ASN A 46 26.59 -29.00 27.50
CA ASN A 46 27.49 -28.47 26.45
C ASN A 46 27.02 -28.81 25.03
N LYS A 47 26.42 -30.00 24.84
CA LYS A 47 25.77 -30.44 23.60
C LYS A 47 24.60 -31.36 23.96
N LEU A 48 23.47 -31.17 23.30
CA LEU A 48 22.36 -32.12 23.43
C LEU A 48 22.70 -33.41 22.67
N ARG A 49 22.46 -34.55 23.32
CA ARG A 49 22.63 -35.88 22.71
C ARG A 49 21.46 -36.24 21.79
N VAL A 50 20.30 -35.61 22.01
CA VAL A 50 19.05 -35.82 21.28
C VAL A 50 18.44 -34.46 20.99
N ASN A 51 17.95 -34.27 19.76
CA ASN A 51 17.27 -33.03 19.40
C ASN A 51 15.99 -32.86 20.19
N VAL A 52 15.68 -31.63 20.59
CA VAL A 52 14.41 -31.28 21.21
C VAL A 52 13.36 -31.17 20.12
N ILE A 53 12.21 -31.80 20.37
CA ILE A 53 11.04 -31.69 19.51
C ILE A 53 10.09 -30.67 20.13
N LEU A 54 9.84 -29.58 19.41
CA LEU A 54 8.96 -28.50 19.81
C LEU A 54 7.72 -28.53 18.94
N LYS A 55 6.54 -28.42 19.57
CA LYS A 55 5.26 -28.37 18.87
C LYS A 55 4.65 -26.97 19.05
N PHE A 56 4.48 -26.26 17.95
CA PHE A 56 3.90 -24.93 17.91
C PHE A 56 2.50 -24.99 17.30
N GLU A 57 1.54 -24.32 17.93
CA GLU A 57 0.24 -24.01 17.33
C GLU A 57 0.40 -22.77 16.44
N ASN A 58 -0.05 -22.88 15.19
CA ASN A 58 0.04 -21.82 14.21
C ASN A 58 -1.08 -20.82 14.44
N LEU A 59 -0.73 -19.53 14.51
CA LEU A 59 -1.70 -18.45 14.71
C LEU A 59 -2.59 -18.25 13.47
N LYS A 60 -2.06 -18.50 12.28
CA LYS A 60 -2.79 -18.55 11.01
C LYS A 60 -2.62 -19.91 10.35
N VAL A 61 -3.75 -20.52 10.00
CA VAL A 61 -3.81 -21.78 9.25
C VAL A 61 -3.40 -21.52 7.81
N SER A 62 -2.28 -22.10 7.39
CA SER A 62 -1.81 -21.96 6.01
C SER A 62 -0.82 -23.05 5.63
N THR A 63 -0.73 -23.28 4.32
CA THR A 63 0.15 -24.25 3.65
C THR A 63 1.47 -23.62 3.18
N ALA A 64 1.72 -22.34 3.46
CA ALA A 64 2.96 -21.70 3.04
C ALA A 64 4.19 -22.27 3.79
N GLU A 65 5.38 -22.01 3.23
CA GLU A 65 6.63 -22.53 3.77
C GLU A 65 6.87 -22.02 5.20
N LYS A 66 7.15 -22.95 6.11
CA LYS A 66 7.38 -22.67 7.53
C LYS A 66 8.84 -22.92 7.84
N ARG A 67 9.46 -22.05 8.63
CA ARG A 67 10.84 -22.18 9.09
C ARG A 67 10.92 -22.07 10.60
N CYS A 68 11.67 -22.97 11.22
CA CYS A 68 11.91 -22.97 12.65
C CYS A 68 13.20 -22.21 12.92
N MET A 69 13.10 -21.07 13.60
CA MET A 69 14.25 -20.21 13.87
C MET A 69 14.41 -19.97 15.37
N PHE A 70 15.59 -19.53 15.77
CA PHE A 70 15.89 -19.13 17.13
C PHE A 70 16.56 -17.78 17.19
N TRP A 71 16.44 -17.11 18.33
CA TRP A 71 17.11 -15.84 18.55
C TRP A 71 18.61 -16.05 18.84
N SER A 72 19.48 -15.64 17.92
CA SER A 72 20.94 -15.68 18.01
C SER A 72 21.58 -14.35 18.42
N GLY A 73 20.77 -13.30 18.66
CA GLY A 73 21.23 -11.99 19.10
C GLY A 73 21.69 -11.06 17.96
N PHE A 74 21.82 -9.77 18.27
CA PHE A 74 21.99 -8.67 17.30
C PHE A 74 23.28 -8.68 16.46
N ASN A 75 24.19 -9.64 16.65
CA ASN A 75 25.46 -9.74 15.91
C ASN A 75 25.36 -10.46 14.55
N THR A 76 24.15 -10.84 14.12
CA THR A 76 23.92 -11.59 12.87
C THR A 76 23.20 -10.70 11.83
N ARG A 77 23.52 -10.88 10.55
CA ARG A 77 23.01 -10.05 9.42
C ARG A 77 21.48 -10.06 9.28
N SER A 78 20.78 -11.02 9.87
CA SER A 78 19.33 -11.26 9.79
C SER A 78 18.61 -10.89 11.09
N GLU A 79 18.60 -9.59 11.46
CA GLU A 79 17.82 -9.05 12.60
C GLU A 79 17.86 -9.89 13.90
N GLY A 80 18.93 -10.65 14.13
CA GLY A 80 19.12 -11.49 15.31
C GLY A 80 18.46 -12.88 15.32
N PHE A 81 17.87 -13.36 14.23
CA PHE A 81 17.30 -14.71 14.11
C PHE A 81 18.12 -15.62 13.19
N SER A 82 18.34 -16.87 13.60
CA SER A 82 19.06 -17.90 12.84
C SER A 82 18.26 -19.20 12.74
N GLU A 83 18.41 -19.92 11.62
CA GLU A 83 17.86 -21.27 11.39
C GLU A 83 18.87 -22.38 11.78
N GLU A 84 20.11 -22.00 12.12
CA GLU A 84 21.19 -22.96 12.33
C GLU A 84 20.89 -23.98 13.45
N GLY A 85 20.90 -25.26 13.10
CA GLY A 85 20.63 -26.35 14.04
C GLY A 85 19.15 -26.59 14.36
N CYS A 86 18.22 -25.88 13.70
CA CYS A 86 16.78 -26.08 13.78
C CYS A 86 16.19 -26.37 12.41
N HIS A 87 15.25 -27.32 12.32
CA HIS A 87 14.55 -27.60 11.07
C HIS A 87 13.11 -28.06 11.33
N VAL A 88 12.24 -27.87 10.34
CA VAL A 88 10.85 -28.31 10.39
C VAL A 88 10.77 -29.82 10.11
N VAL A 89 10.01 -30.54 10.93
CA VAL A 89 9.71 -31.95 10.73
C VAL A 89 8.42 -32.04 9.91
N SER A 90 8.53 -31.96 8.60
CA SER A 90 7.38 -31.87 7.68
C SER A 90 6.41 -33.04 7.82
N LEU A 91 6.90 -34.25 8.11
CA LEU A 91 6.08 -35.46 8.30
C LEU A 91 5.14 -35.39 9.52
N LYS A 92 5.42 -34.52 10.49
CA LYS A 92 4.64 -34.33 11.72
C LYS A 92 3.98 -32.95 11.81
N SER A 93 4.18 -32.11 10.81
CA SER A 93 3.62 -30.76 10.74
C SER A 93 2.39 -30.76 9.85
N ASN A 94 1.35 -30.02 10.24
CA ASN A 94 0.13 -29.84 9.45
C ASN A 94 -0.13 -28.33 9.26
N SER A 95 -1.30 -27.95 8.74
CA SER A 95 -1.66 -26.54 8.53
C SER A 95 -1.82 -25.77 9.85
N GLU A 96 -2.26 -26.42 10.93
CA GLU A 96 -2.58 -25.85 12.24
C GLU A 96 -1.41 -25.94 13.24
N GLU A 97 -0.48 -26.88 13.04
CA GLU A 97 0.57 -27.23 13.98
C GLU A 97 1.90 -27.42 13.23
N THR A 98 2.96 -26.80 13.76
CA THR A 98 4.31 -26.92 13.21
C THR A 98 5.20 -27.60 14.23
N VAL A 99 5.88 -28.67 13.80
CA VAL A 99 6.79 -29.44 14.65
C VAL A 99 8.23 -29.14 14.24
N CYS A 100 9.01 -28.59 15.17
CA CYS A 100 10.42 -28.26 14.97
C CYS A 100 11.33 -29.26 15.68
N SER A 101 12.46 -29.61 15.06
CA SER A 101 13.55 -30.35 15.68
C SER A 101 14.79 -29.45 15.79
N CYS A 102 15.26 -29.22 17.01
CA CYS A 102 16.39 -28.33 17.29
C CYS A 102 17.46 -29.04 18.13
N ASN A 103 18.73 -28.75 17.86
CA ASN A 103 19.88 -29.39 18.55
C ASN A 103 20.45 -28.56 19.73
N HIS A 104 19.83 -27.43 20.05
CA HIS A 104 20.24 -26.52 21.13
C HIS A 104 19.06 -26.13 22.02
N LEU A 105 19.31 -25.36 23.09
CA LEU A 105 18.33 -24.90 24.07
C LEU A 105 18.38 -23.37 24.12
N THR A 106 17.43 -22.73 23.44
CA THR A 106 17.35 -21.27 23.29
C THR A 106 15.88 -20.80 23.28
N HIS A 107 15.63 -19.60 22.76
CA HIS A 107 14.31 -19.06 22.45
C HIS A 107 13.97 -19.36 20.99
N PHE A 108 12.90 -20.12 20.76
CA PHE A 108 12.47 -20.62 19.46
C PHE A 108 11.18 -19.95 18.99
N VAL A 109 11.08 -19.76 17.68
CA VAL A 109 9.94 -19.16 17.01
C VAL A 109 9.74 -19.80 15.64
N VAL A 110 8.47 -19.94 15.22
CA VAL A 110 8.13 -20.36 13.86
C VAL A 110 7.85 -19.12 13.02
N LEU A 111 8.64 -18.96 11.96
CA LEU A 111 8.43 -17.98 10.92
C LEU A 111 7.71 -18.64 9.74
N MET A 112 6.76 -17.93 9.17
CA MET A 112 6.03 -18.36 7.99
C MET A 112 6.36 -17.42 6.84
N ASN A 113 6.85 -18.00 5.75
CA ASN A 113 7.11 -17.27 4.53
C ASN A 113 5.81 -17.19 3.74
N TYR A 114 5.21 -16.02 3.67
CA TYR A 114 4.19 -15.78 2.66
C TYR A 114 4.95 -15.47 1.37
N ASP A 115 5.12 -16.49 0.53
CA ASP A 115 5.30 -16.20 -0.89
C ASP A 115 4.06 -15.42 -1.32
N GLY A 116 4.20 -14.34 -2.08
CA GLY A 116 3.13 -13.38 -2.41
C GLY A 116 1.91 -13.96 -3.15
N ASN A 117 1.80 -15.29 -3.24
CA ASN A 117 0.86 -16.08 -4.03
C ASN A 117 -0.16 -16.86 -3.19
N THR A 118 -0.49 -16.42 -1.97
CA THR A 118 -1.57 -17.09 -1.22
C THR A 118 -2.94 -16.79 -1.85
N LYS A 119 -3.65 -17.84 -2.27
CA LYS A 119 -5.00 -17.86 -2.87
C LYS A 119 -6.05 -16.95 -2.22
N LEU A 120 -5.96 -16.67 -0.91
CA LEU A 120 -6.84 -15.69 -0.24
C LEU A 120 -6.60 -14.25 -0.75
N ALA A 121 -5.34 -13.88 -0.99
CA ALA A 121 -4.99 -12.58 -1.55
C ALA A 121 -5.37 -12.50 -3.05
N GLU A 122 -5.35 -13.62 -3.78
CA GLU A 122 -5.79 -13.65 -5.18
C GLU A 122 -7.30 -13.41 -5.32
N GLU A 123 -8.13 -13.99 -4.45
CA GLU A 123 -9.58 -13.77 -4.46
C GLU A 123 -9.92 -12.30 -4.12
N ASP A 124 -9.29 -11.74 -3.09
CA ASP A 124 -9.47 -10.34 -2.70
C ASP A 124 -8.97 -9.35 -3.77
N GLU A 125 -7.81 -9.60 -4.37
CA GLU A 125 -7.30 -8.77 -5.46
C GLU A 125 -8.16 -8.87 -6.72
N THR A 126 -8.68 -10.05 -7.03
CA THR A 126 -9.55 -10.26 -8.18
C THR A 126 -10.89 -9.57 -7.98
N ALA A 127 -11.48 -9.68 -6.78
CA ALA A 127 -12.70 -8.97 -6.43
C ALA A 127 -12.52 -7.45 -6.54
N LEU A 128 -11.44 -6.91 -5.99
CA LEU A 128 -11.14 -5.48 -6.06
C LEU A 128 -10.93 -5.00 -7.50
N LYS A 129 -10.24 -5.79 -8.33
CA LYS A 129 -10.06 -5.51 -9.77
C LYS A 129 -11.39 -5.48 -10.51
N ILE A 130 -12.28 -6.44 -10.27
CA ILE A 130 -13.61 -6.48 -10.90
C ILE A 130 -14.43 -5.25 -10.49
N ILE A 131 -14.50 -4.95 -9.20
CA ILE A 131 -15.27 -3.80 -8.68
C ILE A 131 -14.73 -2.50 -9.29
N THR A 132 -13.41 -2.35 -9.34
CA THR A 132 -12.75 -1.17 -9.91
C THR A 132 -13.04 -1.05 -11.40
N HIS A 133 -12.91 -2.14 -12.16
CA HIS A 133 -13.14 -2.12 -13.61
C HIS A 133 -14.59 -1.79 -13.97
N VAL A 134 -15.55 -2.38 -13.27
CA VAL A 134 -17.00 -2.12 -13.47
C VAL A 134 -17.34 -0.68 -13.04
N GLY A 135 -16.87 -0.25 -11.87
CA GLY A 135 -17.12 1.10 -11.35
C GLY A 135 -16.55 2.19 -12.27
N LEU A 136 -15.33 1.98 -12.76
CA LEU A 136 -14.67 2.92 -13.69
C LEU A 136 -15.40 2.98 -15.03
N SER A 137 -15.79 1.83 -15.58
CA SER A 137 -16.54 1.78 -16.84
C SER A 137 -17.87 2.51 -16.74
N LEU A 138 -18.63 2.26 -15.67
CA LEU A 138 -19.89 2.95 -15.41
C LEU A 138 -19.69 4.47 -15.24
N SER A 139 -18.64 4.87 -14.52
CA SER A 139 -18.31 6.27 -14.31
C SER A 139 -17.93 6.98 -15.61
N ILE A 140 -17.11 6.36 -16.47
CA ILE A 140 -16.76 6.89 -17.79
C ILE A 140 -18.01 7.09 -18.65
N VAL A 141 -18.94 6.13 -18.67
CA VAL A 141 -20.20 6.27 -19.41
C VAL A 141 -21.02 7.46 -18.89
N GLY A 142 -21.12 7.63 -17.57
CA GLY A 142 -21.79 8.78 -16.96
C GLY A 142 -21.13 10.12 -17.31
N ILE A 143 -19.79 10.18 -17.31
CA ILE A 143 -19.03 11.37 -17.70
C ILE A 143 -19.27 11.71 -19.16
N LEU A 144 -19.22 10.72 -20.06
CA LEU A 144 -19.47 10.92 -21.49
C LEU A 144 -20.89 11.45 -21.73
N LEU A 145 -21.89 10.85 -21.08
CA LEU A 145 -23.27 11.33 -21.16
C LEU A 145 -23.39 12.78 -20.68
N THR A 146 -22.75 13.10 -19.56
CA THR A 146 -22.73 14.47 -19.00
C THR A 146 -22.12 15.45 -20.00
N LEU A 147 -20.97 15.13 -20.60
CA LEU A 147 -20.32 15.96 -21.61
C LEU A 147 -21.21 16.18 -22.85
N ILE A 148 -21.90 15.13 -23.32
CA ILE A 148 -22.84 15.22 -24.45
C ILE A 148 -24.01 16.12 -24.10
N LEU A 149 -24.64 15.94 -22.93
CA LEU A 149 -25.78 16.75 -22.49
C LEU A 149 -25.40 18.23 -22.37
N TYR A 150 -24.26 18.55 -21.75
CA TYR A 150 -23.79 19.93 -21.65
C TYR A 150 -23.47 20.54 -23.03
N SER A 151 -22.90 19.75 -23.96
CA SER A 151 -22.57 20.25 -25.29
C SER A 151 -23.79 20.45 -26.19
N CYS A 152 -24.82 19.60 -26.08
CA CYS A 152 -26.00 19.64 -26.95
C CYS A 152 -27.14 20.50 -26.39
N LEU A 153 -27.33 20.52 -25.07
CA LEU A 153 -28.51 21.13 -24.42
C LEU A 153 -28.19 22.46 -23.72
N THR A 154 -26.92 22.73 -23.42
CA THR A 154 -26.51 23.94 -22.70
C THR A 154 -25.69 24.84 -23.60
N ASP A 155 -25.83 26.15 -23.44
CA ASP A 155 -24.95 27.11 -24.09
C ASP A 155 -23.53 26.96 -23.53
N VAL A 156 -22.61 26.50 -24.39
CA VAL A 156 -21.19 26.26 -24.07
C VAL A 156 -20.46 27.54 -23.65
N GLY A 157 -21.04 28.71 -23.94
CA GLY A 157 -20.56 30.01 -23.48
C GLY A 157 -20.82 30.29 -22.00
N GLN A 158 -21.68 29.52 -21.33
CA GLN A 158 -21.96 29.75 -19.91
C GLN A 158 -20.79 29.33 -19.02
N PRO A 159 -20.35 30.17 -18.07
CA PRO A 159 -19.19 29.87 -17.23
C PRO A 159 -19.39 28.62 -16.36
N LEU A 160 -20.61 28.36 -15.87
CA LEU A 160 -20.96 27.14 -15.15
C LEU A 160 -20.81 25.87 -16.00
N SER A 161 -21.25 25.94 -17.26
CA SER A 161 -21.11 24.84 -18.22
C SER A 161 -19.64 24.53 -18.48
N GLN A 162 -18.81 25.55 -18.69
CA GLN A 162 -17.36 25.39 -18.90
C GLN A 162 -16.64 24.78 -17.68
N ILE A 163 -17.01 25.19 -16.46
CA ILE A 163 -16.45 24.60 -15.23
C ILE A 163 -16.84 23.13 -15.12
N ARG A 164 -18.13 22.82 -15.25
CA ARG A 164 -18.65 21.44 -15.15
C ARG A 164 -18.01 20.52 -16.20
N MET A 165 -17.83 21.02 -17.43
CA MET A 165 -17.14 20.30 -18.49
C MET A 165 -15.66 20.07 -18.15
N SER A 166 -14.97 21.06 -17.57
CA SER A 166 -13.56 20.94 -17.18
C SER A 166 -13.35 19.95 -16.02
N VAL A 167 -14.23 19.95 -15.02
CA VAL A 167 -14.27 18.93 -13.96
C VAL A 167 -14.46 17.54 -14.57
N SER A 168 -15.47 17.39 -15.43
CA SER A 168 -15.81 16.11 -16.06
C SER A 168 -14.68 15.60 -16.96
N MET A 169 -14.04 16.47 -17.74
CA MET A 169 -12.91 16.13 -18.60
C MET A 169 -11.68 15.71 -17.80
N SER A 170 -11.33 16.44 -16.73
CA SER A 170 -10.18 16.09 -15.89
C SER A 170 -10.39 14.76 -15.16
N LEU A 171 -11.59 14.55 -14.59
CA LEU A 171 -11.95 13.28 -13.95
C LEU A 171 -11.93 12.11 -14.96
N GLY A 172 -12.56 12.28 -16.13
CA GLY A 172 -12.60 11.27 -17.18
C GLY A 172 -11.21 10.90 -17.71
N ALA A 173 -10.36 11.91 -17.95
CA ALA A 173 -8.96 11.68 -18.34
C ALA A 173 -8.19 10.90 -17.27
N GLY A 174 -8.32 11.28 -16.00
CA GLY A 174 -7.72 10.57 -14.88
C GLY A 174 -8.16 9.10 -14.80
N GLN A 175 -9.44 8.82 -15.04
CA GLN A 175 -9.98 7.46 -15.08
C GLN A 175 -9.42 6.63 -16.24
N ILE A 176 -9.36 7.19 -17.45
CA ILE A 176 -8.79 6.50 -18.62
C ILE A 176 -7.31 6.18 -18.38
N ILE A 177 -6.56 7.12 -17.81
CA ILE A 177 -5.14 6.93 -17.48
C ILE A 177 -4.96 5.86 -16.41
N PHE A 178 -5.82 5.84 -15.39
CA PHE A 178 -5.81 4.79 -14.39
C PHE A 178 -6.04 3.40 -14.99
N LEU A 179 -7.02 3.29 -15.89
CA LEU A 179 -7.29 2.04 -16.60
C LEU A 179 -6.08 1.59 -17.44
N ALA A 180 -5.44 2.53 -18.14
CA ALA A 180 -4.21 2.26 -18.87
C ALA A 180 -3.08 1.80 -17.93
N GLY A 181 -2.98 2.37 -16.73
CA GLY A 181 -2.01 1.99 -15.70
C GLY A 181 -2.18 0.59 -15.14
N ILE A 182 -3.42 0.10 -15.05
CA ILE A 182 -3.71 -1.27 -14.64
C ILE A 182 -3.28 -2.27 -15.73
N ASN A 183 -3.49 -1.93 -17.01
CA ASN A 183 -3.16 -2.82 -18.14
C ASN A 183 -1.70 -2.76 -18.60
N ALA A 184 -0.98 -1.65 -18.35
CA ALA A 184 0.35 -1.40 -18.92
C ALA A 184 1.47 -1.33 -17.87
N THR A 185 1.72 -2.43 -17.15
CA THR A 185 2.73 -2.52 -16.08
C THR A 185 4.14 -2.90 -16.53
N GLU A 186 4.36 -3.23 -17.80
CA GLU A 186 5.64 -3.78 -18.28
C GLU A 186 6.77 -2.73 -18.41
N ASN A 187 6.44 -1.46 -18.71
CA ASN A 187 7.44 -0.42 -18.92
C ASN A 187 7.50 0.55 -17.73
N LYS A 188 8.64 0.56 -17.01
CA LYS A 188 8.89 1.42 -15.85
C LYS A 188 8.74 2.92 -16.16
N ALA A 189 9.20 3.38 -17.33
CA ALA A 189 9.08 4.79 -17.70
C ALA A 189 7.61 5.17 -17.92
N ALA A 190 6.86 4.31 -18.63
CA ALA A 190 5.42 4.52 -18.85
C ALA A 190 4.65 4.51 -17.52
N CYS A 191 5.03 3.64 -16.60
CA CYS A 191 4.45 3.52 -15.27
C CYS A 191 4.55 4.82 -14.44
N VAL A 192 5.74 5.43 -14.43
CA VAL A 192 5.96 6.74 -13.79
C VAL A 192 5.14 7.82 -14.47
N THR A 193 5.13 7.86 -15.81
CA THR A 193 4.37 8.85 -16.57
C THR A 193 2.87 8.74 -16.27
N ILE A 194 2.32 7.53 -16.24
CA ILE A 194 0.92 7.25 -15.93
C ILE A 194 0.60 7.72 -14.51
N ALA A 195 1.43 7.38 -13.52
CA ALA A 195 1.24 7.82 -12.14
C ALA A 195 1.25 9.35 -12.00
N ALA A 196 2.18 10.02 -12.70
CA ALA A 196 2.30 11.47 -12.67
C ALA A 196 1.11 12.17 -13.34
N LEU A 197 0.68 11.66 -14.51
CA LEU A 197 -0.48 12.17 -15.19
C LEU A 197 -1.75 11.94 -14.37
N MET A 198 -1.90 10.78 -13.75
CA MET A 198 -3.04 10.49 -12.90
C MET A 198 -3.10 11.44 -11.69
N GLN A 199 -1.97 11.67 -11.02
CA GLN A 199 -1.88 12.63 -9.92
C GLN A 199 -2.27 14.04 -10.40
N TYR A 200 -1.78 14.44 -11.57
CA TYR A 200 -2.09 15.73 -12.18
C TYR A 200 -3.60 15.90 -12.43
N PHE A 201 -4.23 14.94 -13.12
CA PHE A 201 -5.66 15.03 -13.46
C PHE A 201 -6.55 15.00 -12.23
N LEU A 202 -6.19 14.21 -11.20
CA LEU A 202 -6.91 14.18 -9.94
C LEU A 202 -6.82 15.53 -9.22
N MET A 203 -5.64 16.15 -9.17
CA MET A 203 -5.48 17.49 -8.57
C MET A 203 -6.18 18.57 -9.38
N ALA A 204 -6.14 18.50 -10.70
CA ALA A 204 -6.91 19.40 -11.55
C ALA A 204 -8.41 19.26 -11.27
N ALA A 205 -8.92 18.04 -11.13
CA ALA A 205 -10.33 17.81 -10.79
C ALA A 205 -10.69 18.41 -9.43
N LEU A 206 -9.87 18.22 -8.38
CA LEU A 206 -10.10 18.83 -7.07
C LEU A 206 -10.09 20.37 -7.13
N CYS A 207 -9.09 20.96 -7.80
CA CYS A 207 -9.05 22.42 -7.98
C CYS A 207 -10.27 22.93 -8.75
N TRP A 208 -10.73 22.20 -9.77
CA TRP A 208 -11.92 22.56 -10.52
C TRP A 208 -13.20 22.45 -9.69
N MET A 209 -13.34 21.42 -8.85
CA MET A 209 -14.47 21.30 -7.91
C MET A 209 -14.48 22.43 -6.89
N LEU A 210 -13.31 22.84 -6.37
CA LEU A 210 -13.20 23.99 -5.49
C LEU A 210 -13.66 25.29 -6.17
N ILE A 211 -13.20 25.53 -7.41
CA ILE A 211 -13.63 26.71 -8.18
C ILE A 211 -15.14 26.65 -8.48
N GLU A 212 -15.67 25.46 -8.77
CA GLU A 212 -17.12 25.28 -8.94
C GLU A 212 -17.89 25.67 -7.67
N GLY A 213 -17.45 25.20 -6.50
CA GLY A 213 -18.03 25.54 -5.21
C GLY A 213 -17.99 27.05 -4.92
N ILE A 214 -16.83 27.68 -5.13
CA ILE A 214 -16.66 29.14 -4.99
C ILE A 214 -17.56 29.90 -5.98
N PHE A 215 -17.64 29.43 -7.23
CA PHE A 215 -18.49 30.05 -8.24
C PHE A 215 -19.95 30.03 -7.80
N LEU A 216 -20.46 28.85 -7.38
CA LEU A 216 -21.85 28.69 -6.95
C LEU A 216 -22.15 29.55 -5.72
N TYR A 217 -21.22 29.61 -4.76
CA TYR A 217 -21.34 30.48 -3.59
C TYR A 217 -21.44 31.95 -3.99
N LEU A 218 -20.54 32.44 -4.85
CA LEU A 218 -20.54 33.84 -5.28
C LEU A 218 -21.78 34.19 -6.13
N PHE A 219 -22.24 33.27 -6.97
CA PHE A 219 -23.42 33.46 -7.80
C PHE A 219 -24.70 33.52 -6.96
N VAL A 220 -24.88 32.59 -6.00
CA VAL A 220 -26.10 32.48 -5.19
C VAL A 220 -26.13 33.51 -4.05
N VAL A 221 -25.02 33.66 -3.30
CA VAL A 221 -24.99 34.48 -2.08
C VAL A 221 -24.60 35.92 -2.37
N LYS A 222 -23.59 36.13 -3.23
CA LYS A 222 -23.02 37.46 -3.49
C LYS A 222 -23.57 38.11 -4.75
N VAL A 223 -24.38 37.40 -5.55
CA VAL A 223 -24.95 37.83 -6.85
C VAL A 223 -23.87 38.47 -7.74
N TYR A 224 -22.64 37.95 -7.66
CA TYR A 224 -21.49 38.54 -8.34
C TYR A 224 -21.20 37.81 -9.65
N ASN A 225 -21.19 38.56 -10.75
CA ASN A 225 -20.94 38.01 -12.07
C ASN A 225 -19.42 37.92 -12.35
N ILE A 226 -18.83 36.75 -12.05
CA ILE A 226 -17.40 36.45 -12.25
C ILE A 226 -16.99 36.14 -13.69
N ASN A 227 -17.89 36.30 -14.67
CA ASN A 227 -17.66 35.94 -16.07
C ASN A 227 -16.39 36.59 -16.66
N SER A 228 -16.05 37.83 -16.29
CA SER A 228 -14.86 38.53 -16.83
C SER A 228 -13.53 37.98 -16.32
N LYS A 229 -13.52 37.24 -15.20
CA LYS A 229 -12.29 36.69 -14.58
C LYS A 229 -12.14 35.18 -14.79
N MET A 230 -12.97 34.57 -15.63
CA MET A 230 -12.99 33.12 -15.84
C MET A 230 -11.65 32.55 -16.34
N TYR A 231 -10.90 33.34 -17.11
CA TYR A 231 -9.55 33.00 -17.56
C TYR A 231 -8.56 32.81 -16.39
N MET A 232 -8.64 33.65 -15.35
CA MET A 232 -7.74 33.54 -14.19
C MET A 232 -7.99 32.24 -13.42
N TYR A 233 -9.24 31.84 -13.26
CA TYR A 233 -9.60 30.56 -12.63
C TYR A 233 -9.09 29.36 -13.44
N HIS A 234 -9.15 29.41 -14.77
CA HIS A 234 -8.56 28.38 -15.63
C HIS A 234 -7.05 28.26 -15.40
N VAL A 235 -6.33 29.39 -15.37
CA VAL A 235 -4.88 29.40 -15.15
C VAL A 235 -4.52 28.81 -13.78
N ILE A 236 -5.28 29.14 -12.74
CA ILE A 236 -5.03 28.62 -11.38
C ILE A 236 -5.32 27.12 -11.31
N SER A 237 -6.50 26.68 -11.78
CA SER A 237 -6.93 25.28 -11.70
C SER A 237 -6.05 24.33 -12.49
N TRP A 238 -5.49 24.76 -13.62
CA TRP A 238 -4.56 23.94 -14.40
C TRP A 238 -3.11 24.12 -13.97
N GLY A 239 -2.69 25.31 -13.56
CA GLY A 239 -1.31 25.62 -13.22
C GLY A 239 -0.86 25.07 -11.86
N LEU A 240 -1.71 25.16 -10.85
CA LEU A 240 -1.36 24.71 -9.49
C LEU A 240 -1.08 23.19 -9.45
N PRO A 241 -1.88 22.30 -10.07
CA PRO A 241 -1.56 20.89 -10.19
C PRO A 241 -0.21 20.60 -10.88
N VAL A 242 0.18 21.36 -11.91
CA VAL A 242 1.47 21.19 -12.59
C VAL A 242 2.62 21.45 -11.62
N ILE A 243 2.54 22.54 -10.85
CA ILE A 243 3.58 22.91 -9.88
C ILE A 243 3.74 21.82 -8.83
N MET A 244 2.63 21.29 -8.31
CA MET A 244 2.64 20.24 -7.29
C MET A 244 3.25 18.92 -7.81
N VAL A 245 2.89 18.52 -9.03
CA VAL A 245 3.42 17.30 -9.65
C VAL A 245 4.91 17.48 -9.98
N ALA A 246 5.32 18.64 -10.51
CA ALA A 246 6.72 18.96 -10.78
C ALA A 246 7.57 18.95 -9.50
N MET A 247 7.05 19.52 -8.41
CA MET A 247 7.71 19.47 -7.10
C MET A 247 7.85 18.04 -6.59
N SER A 248 6.79 17.24 -6.72
CA SER A 248 6.78 15.83 -6.30
C SER A 248 7.81 15.00 -7.10
N LEU A 249 7.85 15.19 -8.42
CA LEU A 249 8.82 14.54 -9.31
C LEU A 249 10.25 15.01 -9.04
N GLY A 250 10.46 16.30 -8.79
CA GLY A 250 11.77 16.86 -8.48
C GLY A 250 12.35 16.29 -7.18
N ILE A 251 11.54 16.18 -6.13
CA ILE A 251 11.95 15.56 -4.87
C ILE A 251 12.24 14.07 -5.07
N ALA A 252 11.42 13.36 -5.84
CA ALA A 252 11.63 11.94 -6.14
C ALA A 252 12.94 11.71 -6.93
N ALA A 253 13.21 12.55 -7.92
CA ALA A 253 14.44 12.49 -8.71
C ALA A 253 15.70 12.78 -7.88
N GLY A 254 15.62 13.68 -6.90
CA GLY A 254 16.77 14.11 -6.09
C GLY A 254 17.17 13.16 -4.95
N LYS A 255 16.25 12.36 -4.40
CA LYS A 255 16.54 11.48 -3.24
C LYS A 255 16.94 10.05 -3.62
N GLU A 256 16.19 9.40 -4.51
CA GLU A 256 16.30 7.94 -4.73
C GLU A 256 16.09 7.52 -6.20
N GLY A 257 16.07 8.49 -7.12
CA GLY A 257 15.78 8.28 -8.53
C GLY A 257 14.29 8.14 -8.82
N LEU A 258 13.92 8.35 -10.09
CA LEU A 258 12.54 8.38 -10.58
C LEU A 258 11.74 7.10 -10.27
N GLN A 259 12.44 5.99 -10.01
CA GLN A 259 11.85 4.70 -9.64
C GLN A 259 11.23 4.70 -8.23
N SER A 260 11.62 5.60 -7.33
CA SER A 260 11.01 5.76 -5.99
C SER A 260 9.61 6.41 -6.05
N TYR A 261 9.23 6.99 -7.19
CA TYR A 261 7.92 7.61 -7.41
C TYR A 261 6.77 6.59 -7.51
N THR A 262 7.04 5.36 -7.99
CA THR A 262 6.03 4.31 -8.20
C THR A 262 6.40 2.97 -7.54
N ARG A 263 5.42 2.22 -6.99
CA ARG A 263 5.65 0.92 -6.34
C ARG A 263 4.66 -0.14 -6.80
N PHE A 264 5.15 -1.32 -7.25
CA PHE A 264 4.45 -2.60 -7.60
C PHE A 264 3.24 -2.53 -8.56
N SER A 265 2.40 -1.50 -8.45
CA SER A 265 1.39 -1.05 -9.40
C SER A 265 1.74 0.37 -9.80
N CYS A 266 1.43 0.84 -11.01
CA CYS A 266 1.80 2.17 -11.51
C CYS A 266 1.08 3.33 -10.80
N TRP A 267 1.36 3.47 -9.51
CA TRP A 267 0.71 4.30 -8.52
C TRP A 267 1.74 4.96 -7.63
N LEU A 268 1.38 6.13 -7.09
CA LEU A 268 2.22 6.93 -6.20
C LEU A 268 2.68 6.11 -4.99
N SER A 269 4.00 6.08 -4.75
CA SER A 269 4.57 5.35 -3.62
C SER A 269 4.16 5.97 -2.27
N SER A 270 3.51 5.18 -1.41
CA SER A 270 3.04 5.60 -0.08
C SER A 270 4.14 5.61 1.01
N THR A 271 5.36 5.12 0.72
CA THR A 271 6.42 4.96 1.72
C THR A 271 7.27 6.21 1.94
N ASN A 272 7.15 7.23 1.08
CA ASN A 272 7.91 8.47 1.16
C ASN A 272 7.05 9.62 1.70
N ASN A 273 7.68 10.61 2.35
CA ASN A 273 7.03 11.86 2.79
C ASN A 273 6.33 12.66 1.67
N LEU A 274 6.46 12.22 0.41
CA LEU A 274 5.77 12.76 -0.76
C LEU A 274 4.25 12.63 -0.66
N ILE A 275 3.74 11.49 -0.16
CA ILE A 275 2.30 11.29 -0.07
C ILE A 275 1.65 12.25 0.93
N TRP A 276 2.37 12.62 1.99
CA TRP A 276 1.90 13.58 2.98
C TRP A 276 1.71 14.98 2.42
N ILE A 277 2.55 15.42 1.47
CA ILE A 277 2.38 16.70 0.77
C ILE A 277 1.07 16.69 -0.02
N PHE A 278 0.81 15.60 -0.74
CA PHE A 278 -0.42 15.41 -1.48
C PHE A 278 -1.65 15.38 -0.56
N VAL A 279 -1.63 14.55 0.47
CA VAL A 279 -2.73 14.42 1.44
C VAL A 279 -3.03 15.75 2.14
N ALA A 280 -2.00 16.50 2.55
CA ALA A 280 -2.17 17.81 3.17
C ALA A 280 -2.85 18.81 2.21
N PHE A 281 -2.47 18.78 0.93
CA PHE A 281 -3.07 19.64 -0.09
C PHE A 281 -4.54 19.29 -0.35
N VAL A 282 -4.86 18.00 -0.48
CA VAL A 282 -6.24 17.52 -0.62
C VAL A 282 -7.07 17.92 0.59
N ALA A 283 -6.57 17.68 1.81
CA ALA A 283 -7.26 18.05 3.04
C ALA A 283 -7.53 19.56 3.13
N PHE A 284 -6.57 20.39 2.70
CA PHE A 284 -6.76 21.84 2.64
C PHE A 284 -7.89 22.23 1.67
N ILE A 285 -7.93 21.65 0.46
CA ILE A 285 -9.02 21.92 -0.50
C ILE A 285 -10.37 21.52 0.07
N GLU A 286 -10.48 20.31 0.63
CA GLU A 286 -11.73 19.81 1.21
C GLU A 286 -12.22 20.71 2.35
N ILE A 287 -11.33 21.16 3.24
CA ILE A 287 -11.67 22.10 4.32
C ILE A 287 -12.19 23.43 3.77
N VAL A 288 -11.60 23.95 2.69
CA VAL A 288 -12.06 25.21 2.08
C VAL A 288 -13.39 25.02 1.33
N SER A 289 -13.66 23.81 0.83
CA SER A 289 -14.89 23.49 0.11
C SER A 289 -16.09 23.22 1.02
N LEU A 290 -15.87 22.95 2.31
CA LEU A 290 -16.89 22.71 3.33
C LEU A 290 -17.52 24.02 3.82
#